data_AF-A0AAD2FKW7-F1
#
_entry.id   AF-A0AAD2FKW7-F1
#
_cell.length_a   1.000
_cell.length_b   1.000
_cell.length_c   1.000
_cell.angle_alpha   90.00
_cell.angle_beta   90.00
_cell.angle_gamma   90.00
#
_symmetry.space_group_name_H-M   'P 1'
#
loop_
_entity.id
_entity.type
_entity.pdbx_description
1 polymer ?
#
loop_
_entity_poly.entity_id
_entity_poly.type
_entity_poly.pdbx_seq_one_letter_code
_entity_poly.pdbx_strand_id
1 'polypeptide(L)'
;MTEEMKETEKQFEKMQKEQASKWDLYHELKEREGELTQERENRLGQIENDVQEAKKRVVDTDKSARQAQSTLQTLTLELDGLKTEVLTAEESVDSSKRALEAANTEEDNMQMKVGEVKASYDDAKTALDNFENRLVEVSSQLAELKHVKSSLKKKADDCTLQAKKISVTISRIQKERASAEKLVADLLKNNIWIESERSAFGVEGGDYDFTATDPSEMSKQLQSLRSEQEALSKKINKKVMGMIEKAEGEYTELLRKRKVVENDKKKIKSVIEELDVKKKSELERTWKKVNKDFGSIFSTILPGAS
;
A
#
# COMPACT_ATOMS: atom_id res chain seq x y z
N MET A 1 106.87 47.49 174.53
CA MET A 1 105.52 46.88 174.61
C MET A 1 104.46 47.72 173.87
N THR A 2 104.83 48.36 172.75
CA THR A 2 103.97 49.34 172.04
C THR A 2 104.08 49.27 170.51
N GLU A 3 105.03 48.50 169.96
CA GLU A 3 105.23 48.29 168.51
C GLU A 3 104.63 46.96 168.02
N GLU A 4 104.79 45.85 168.77
CA GLU A 4 104.23 44.54 168.39
C GLU A 4 102.69 44.50 168.37
N MET A 5 102.01 45.29 169.21
CA MET A 5 100.55 45.45 169.17
C MET A 5 100.07 46.20 167.93
N LYS A 6 100.84 47.19 167.44
CA LYS A 6 100.48 47.97 166.25
C LYS A 6 100.64 47.16 164.97
N GLU A 7 101.69 46.33 164.88
CA GLU A 7 101.91 45.46 163.72
C GLU A 7 100.84 44.36 163.63
N THR A 8 100.40 43.80 164.75
CA THR A 8 99.32 42.81 164.79
C THR A 8 97.95 43.43 164.48
N GLU A 9 97.66 44.65 164.95
CA GLU A 9 96.46 45.40 164.54
C GLU A 9 96.45 45.71 163.04
N LYS A 10 97.59 46.09 162.47
CA LYS A 10 97.73 46.39 161.04
C LYS A 10 97.57 45.15 160.16
N GLN A 11 98.06 43.99 160.62
CA GLN A 11 97.82 42.71 159.95
C GLN A 11 96.36 42.25 160.07
N PHE A 12 95.72 42.48 161.22
CA PHE A 12 94.30 42.18 161.40
C PHE A 12 93.40 43.07 160.52
N GLU A 13 93.68 44.37 160.41
CA GLU A 13 93.00 45.27 159.47
C GLU A 13 93.20 44.85 158.01
N LYS A 14 94.43 44.44 157.63
CA LYS A 14 94.71 43.95 156.29
C LYS A 14 93.94 42.66 156.00
N MET A 15 93.89 41.75 156.97
CA MET A 15 93.15 40.49 156.87
C MET A 15 91.63 40.73 156.80
N GLN A 16 91.08 41.67 157.57
CA GLN A 16 89.67 42.05 157.45
C GLN A 16 89.34 42.68 156.09
N LYS A 17 90.21 43.56 155.57
CA LYS A 17 90.05 44.13 154.23
C LYS A 17 90.14 43.07 153.12
N GLU A 18 91.07 42.12 153.24
CA GLU A 18 91.15 40.98 152.32
C GLU A 18 89.93 40.06 152.42
N GLN A 19 89.42 39.82 153.63
CA GLN A 19 88.21 39.03 153.83
C GLN A 19 87.00 39.72 153.19
N ALA A 20 86.82 41.02 153.41
CA ALA A 20 85.76 41.81 152.79
C ALA A 20 85.88 41.81 151.26
N SER A 21 87.06 42.08 150.71
CA SER A 21 87.30 42.09 149.26
C SER A 21 87.07 40.71 148.61
N LYS A 22 87.50 39.62 149.26
CA LYS A 22 87.21 38.26 148.78
C LYS A 22 85.73 37.92 148.87
N TRP A 23 85.03 38.48 149.86
CA TRP A 23 83.60 38.27 150.02
C TRP A 23 82.79 39.03 148.97
N ASP A 24 83.18 40.28 148.66
CA ASP A 24 82.60 41.06 147.56
C ASP A 24 82.85 40.37 146.21
N LEU A 25 84.08 39.90 145.96
CA LEU A 25 84.41 39.15 144.75
C LEU A 25 83.64 37.83 144.65
N TYR A 26 83.42 37.13 145.78
CA TYR A 26 82.61 35.91 145.80
C TYR A 26 81.16 36.21 145.41
N HIS A 27 80.55 37.29 145.92
CA HIS A 27 79.19 37.68 145.56
C HIS A 27 79.10 38.13 144.10
N GLU A 28 80.05 38.91 143.60
CA GLU A 28 80.10 39.34 142.20
C GLU A 28 80.26 38.14 141.24
N LEU A 29 81.17 37.21 141.55
CA LEU A 29 81.34 35.99 140.76
C LEU A 29 80.11 35.10 140.80
N LYS A 30 79.43 35.01 141.95
CA LYS A 30 78.20 34.22 142.11
C LYS A 30 77.02 34.85 141.36
N GLU A 31 76.90 36.17 141.38
CA GLU A 31 75.91 36.90 140.58
C GLU A 31 76.19 36.72 139.09
N ARG A 32 77.45 36.88 138.66
CA ARG A 32 77.87 36.67 137.27
C ARG A 32 77.68 35.24 136.79
N GLU A 33 77.94 34.25 137.64
CA GLU A 33 77.65 32.84 137.38
C GLU A 33 76.14 32.63 137.19
N GLY A 34 75.31 33.25 138.04
CA GLY A 34 73.86 33.24 137.91
C GLY A 34 73.38 33.86 136.59
N GLU A 35 73.89 35.03 136.21
CA GLU A 35 73.58 35.70 134.94
C GLU A 35 73.98 34.86 133.73
N LEU A 36 75.21 34.35 133.70
CA LEU A 36 75.70 33.51 132.61
C LEU A 36 74.90 32.20 132.50
N THR A 37 74.46 31.65 133.63
CA THR A 37 73.58 30.48 133.66
C THR A 37 72.21 30.82 133.07
N GLN A 38 71.62 31.95 133.46
CA GLN A 38 70.33 32.40 132.94
C GLN A 38 70.38 32.74 131.44
N GLU A 39 71.43 33.44 130.98
CA GLU A 39 71.63 33.77 129.57
C GLU A 39 71.82 32.50 128.74
N ARG A 40 72.58 31.53 129.26
CA ARG A 40 72.74 30.21 128.64
C ARG A 40 71.40 29.47 128.56
N GLU A 41 70.60 29.45 129.62
CA GLU A 41 69.27 28.81 129.61
C GLU A 41 68.32 29.48 128.61
N ASN A 42 68.28 30.82 128.58
CA ASN A 42 67.47 31.58 127.62
C ASN A 42 67.90 31.29 126.17
N ARG A 43 69.22 31.28 125.91
CA ARG A 43 69.78 30.96 124.59
C ARG A 43 69.46 29.52 124.18
N LEU A 44 69.57 28.57 125.11
CA LEU A 44 69.22 27.17 124.86
C LEU A 44 67.73 27.02 124.54
N GLY A 45 66.84 27.67 125.30
CA GLY A 45 65.41 27.65 125.04
C GLY A 45 65.05 28.28 123.68
N GLN A 46 65.73 29.36 123.29
CA GLN A 46 65.52 29.99 121.98
C GLN A 46 66.03 29.10 120.84
N ILE A 47 67.21 28.50 120.97
CA ILE A 47 67.72 27.52 120.00
C ILE A 47 66.77 26.32 119.90
N GLU A 48 66.22 25.84 121.02
CA GLU A 48 65.28 24.72 121.03
C GLU A 48 63.98 25.07 120.29
N ASN A 49 63.43 26.27 120.51
CA ASN A 49 62.28 26.78 119.76
C ASN A 49 62.58 26.93 118.26
N ASP A 50 63.70 27.54 117.89
CA ASP A 50 64.11 27.72 116.50
C ASP A 50 64.29 26.36 115.79
N VAL A 51 64.85 25.37 116.50
CA VAL A 51 64.99 23.99 116.01
C VAL A 51 63.62 23.33 115.82
N GLN A 52 62.69 23.51 116.76
CA GLN A 52 61.33 22.99 116.62
C GLN A 52 60.59 23.63 115.43
N GLU A 53 60.72 24.95 115.25
CA GLU A 53 60.08 25.66 114.14
C GLU A 53 60.70 25.26 112.80
N ALA A 54 62.02 25.15 112.72
CA ALA A 54 62.72 24.66 111.53
C ALA A 54 62.30 23.23 111.19
N LYS A 55 62.19 22.33 112.18
CA LYS A 55 61.68 20.96 111.97
C LYS A 55 60.27 20.97 111.40
N LYS A 56 59.37 21.78 111.94
CA LYS A 56 58.00 21.91 111.43
C LYS A 56 57.98 22.41 109.98
N ARG A 57 58.75 23.46 109.68
CA ARG A 57 58.87 24.01 108.32
C ARG A 57 59.38 22.95 107.34
N VAL A 58 60.41 22.18 107.70
CA VAL A 58 60.94 21.10 106.84
C VAL A 58 59.85 20.07 106.53
N VAL A 59 59.08 19.63 107.54
CA VAL A 59 58.00 18.65 107.35
C VAL A 59 56.89 19.20 106.44
N ASP A 60 56.44 20.43 106.68
CA ASP A 60 55.40 21.07 105.88
C ASP A 60 55.85 21.27 104.43
N THR A 61 57.11 21.70 104.24
CA THR A 61 57.69 21.92 102.89
C THR A 61 57.89 20.60 102.15
N ASP A 62 58.35 19.53 102.83
CA ASP A 62 58.47 18.18 102.24
C ASP A 62 57.11 17.65 101.81
N LYS A 63 56.06 17.85 102.62
CA LYS A 63 54.69 17.47 102.28
C LYS A 63 54.20 18.21 101.04
N SER A 64 54.39 19.52 100.96
CA SER A 64 54.01 20.32 99.78
C SER A 64 54.82 19.94 98.54
N ALA A 65 56.12 19.66 98.67
CA ALA A 65 56.97 19.21 97.57
C ALA A 65 56.51 17.86 97.02
N ARG A 66 56.18 16.89 97.88
CA ARG A 66 55.63 15.60 97.47
C ARG A 66 54.28 15.73 96.77
N GLN A 67 53.41 16.61 97.26
CA GLN A 67 52.13 16.89 96.59
C GLN A 67 52.34 17.49 95.20
N ALA A 68 53.20 18.50 95.07
CA ALA A 68 53.53 19.10 93.78
C ALA A 68 54.16 18.09 92.81
N GLN A 69 55.05 17.21 93.30
CA GLN A 69 55.65 16.15 92.51
C GLN A 69 54.61 15.16 91.99
N SER A 70 53.66 14.75 92.83
CA SER A 70 52.54 13.89 92.44
C SER A 70 51.68 14.55 91.35
N THR A 71 51.29 15.82 91.55
CA THR A 71 50.50 16.58 90.57
C THR A 71 51.25 16.75 89.24
N LEU A 72 52.55 17.03 89.29
CA LEU A 72 53.38 17.16 88.09
C LEU A 72 53.43 15.83 87.32
N GLN A 73 53.55 14.70 88.01
CA GLN A 73 53.54 13.38 87.38
C GLN A 73 52.18 13.09 86.71
N THR A 74 51.06 13.42 87.37
CA THR A 74 49.71 13.30 86.79
C THR A 74 49.57 14.16 85.53
N LEU A 75 49.91 15.44 85.62
CA LEU A 75 49.81 16.37 84.47
C LEU A 75 50.73 15.96 83.31
N THR A 76 51.88 15.37 83.60
CA THR A 76 52.80 14.88 82.55
C THR A 76 52.17 13.71 81.78
N LEU A 77 51.54 12.76 82.48
CA LEU A 77 50.85 11.65 81.85
C LEU A 77 49.63 12.11 81.04
N GLU A 78 48.87 13.08 81.56
CA GLU A 78 47.75 13.70 80.83
C GLU A 78 48.22 14.45 79.58
N LEU A 79 49.32 15.19 79.67
CA LEU A 79 49.91 15.90 78.53
C LEU A 79 50.33 14.92 77.43
N ASP A 80 50.98 13.81 77.80
CA ASP A 80 51.40 12.81 76.82
C ASP A 80 50.20 12.07 76.22
N GLY A 81 49.14 11.81 76.99
CA GLY A 81 47.87 11.30 76.46
C GLY A 81 47.18 12.26 75.49
N LEU A 82 47.15 13.56 75.81
CA LEU A 82 46.59 14.57 74.92
C LEU A 82 47.40 14.71 73.62
N LYS A 83 48.73 14.59 73.68
CA LYS A 83 49.57 14.60 72.47
C LYS A 83 49.26 13.43 71.54
N THR A 84 49.06 12.22 72.08
CA THR A 84 48.70 11.06 71.25
C THR A 84 47.30 11.20 70.67
N GLU A 85 46.34 11.73 71.44
CA GLU A 85 44.99 12.04 70.94
C GLU A 85 45.02 13.08 69.80
N VAL A 86 45.83 14.13 69.93
CA VAL A 86 46.00 15.13 68.85
C VAL A 86 46.55 14.49 67.57
N LEU A 87 47.60 13.67 67.67
CA LEU A 87 48.18 13.00 66.51
C LEU A 87 47.17 12.07 65.82
N THR A 88 46.43 11.27 66.59
CA THR A 88 45.42 10.37 66.03
C THR A 88 44.25 11.14 65.40
N ALA A 89 43.85 12.27 65.97
CA ALA A 89 42.84 13.15 65.39
C ALA A 89 43.33 13.79 64.08
N GLU A 90 44.59 14.25 64.02
CA GLU A 90 45.19 14.80 62.81
C GLU A 90 45.25 13.77 61.67
N GLU A 91 45.68 12.53 61.95
CA GLU A 91 45.69 11.43 60.98
C GLU A 91 44.27 11.10 60.49
N SER A 92 43.29 11.09 61.39
CA SER A 92 41.87 10.88 61.05
C SER A 92 41.33 12.00 60.14
N VAL A 93 41.67 13.26 60.43
CA VAL A 93 41.30 14.40 59.58
C VAL A 93 41.92 14.28 58.19
N ASP A 94 43.20 13.90 58.11
CA ASP A 94 43.89 13.76 56.83
C ASP A 94 43.30 12.63 55.98
N SER A 95 42.96 11.50 56.62
CA SER A 95 42.29 10.39 55.95
C SER A 95 40.89 10.78 55.43
N SER A 96 40.14 11.55 56.23
CA SER A 96 38.80 12.02 55.87
C SER A 96 38.84 13.03 54.72
N LYS A 97 39.85 13.92 54.69
CA LYS A 97 40.06 14.86 53.58
C LYS A 97 40.32 14.14 52.26
N ARG A 98 41.19 13.12 52.26
CA ARG A 98 41.45 12.31 51.05
C ARG A 98 40.21 11.56 50.58
N ALA A 99 39.41 11.03 51.50
CA ALA A 99 38.15 10.39 51.16
C ALA A 99 37.14 11.37 50.54
N LEU A 100 37.07 12.60 51.07
CA LEU A 100 36.22 13.67 50.53
C LEU A 100 36.67 14.11 49.13
N GLU A 101 37.97 14.30 48.92
CA GLU A 101 38.51 14.63 47.60
C GLU A 101 38.20 13.54 46.57
N ALA A 102 38.38 12.27 46.93
CA ALA A 102 38.03 11.15 46.05
C ALA A 102 36.52 11.12 45.72
N ALA A 103 35.66 11.34 46.72
CA ALA A 103 34.21 11.40 46.52
C ALA A 103 33.80 12.55 45.59
N ASN A 104 34.39 13.73 45.75
CA ASN A 104 34.12 14.88 44.87
C ASN A 104 34.55 14.61 43.43
N THR A 105 35.72 13.98 43.22
CA THR A 105 36.14 13.61 41.86
C THR A 105 35.20 12.60 41.19
N GLU A 106 34.63 11.68 41.97
CA GLU A 106 33.66 10.72 41.45
C GLU A 106 32.30 11.38 41.17
N GLU A 107 31.87 12.33 42.00
CA GLU A 107 30.68 13.15 41.75
C GLU A 107 30.81 13.91 40.43
N ASP A 108 31.94 14.59 40.20
CA ASP A 108 32.22 15.32 38.96
C ASP A 108 32.15 14.38 37.72
N ASN A 109 32.78 13.21 37.82
CA ASN A 109 32.75 12.20 36.75
C ASN A 109 31.33 11.71 36.45
N MET A 110 30.55 11.45 37.49
CA MET A 110 29.15 11.02 37.35
C MET A 110 28.29 12.13 36.76
N GLN A 111 28.49 13.37 37.16
CA GLN A 111 27.77 14.51 36.62
C GLN A 111 28.06 14.73 35.13
N MET A 112 29.32 14.58 34.71
CA MET A 112 29.69 14.58 33.29
C MET A 112 28.96 13.47 32.53
N LYS A 113 28.97 12.25 33.06
CA LYS A 113 28.34 11.08 32.42
C LYS A 113 26.82 11.22 32.31
N VAL A 114 26.18 11.82 33.30
CA VAL A 114 24.75 12.17 33.24
C VAL A 114 24.50 13.17 32.11
N GLY A 115 25.37 14.16 31.94
CA GLY A 115 25.30 15.11 30.83
C GLY A 115 25.40 14.44 29.46
N GLU A 116 26.38 13.55 29.27
CA GLU A 116 26.57 12.79 28.03
C GLU A 116 25.37 11.89 27.70
N VAL A 117 24.87 11.15 28.68
CA VAL A 117 23.70 10.28 28.51
C VAL A 117 22.45 11.10 28.18
N LYS A 118 22.28 12.26 28.80
CA LYS A 118 21.15 13.15 28.52
C LYS A 118 21.19 13.70 27.09
N ALA A 119 22.36 14.14 26.62
CA ALA A 119 22.52 14.61 25.24
C ALA A 119 22.19 13.49 24.23
N SER A 120 22.72 12.28 24.46
CA SER A 120 22.42 11.11 23.63
C SER A 120 20.93 10.75 23.63
N TYR A 121 20.27 10.85 24.79
CA TYR A 121 18.82 10.65 24.90
C TYR A 121 18.03 11.68 24.10
N ASP A 122 18.37 12.96 24.19
CA ASP A 122 17.67 14.04 23.48
C ASP A 122 17.84 13.92 21.95
N ASP A 123 19.02 13.51 21.48
CA ASP A 123 19.28 13.19 20.08
C ASP A 123 18.44 12.00 19.59
N ALA A 124 18.43 10.91 20.36
CA ALA A 124 17.65 9.71 20.05
C ALA A 124 16.14 10.00 20.04
N LYS A 125 15.67 10.83 20.96
CA LYS A 125 14.27 11.27 21.03
C LYS A 125 13.88 12.10 19.81
N THR A 126 14.72 13.07 19.43
CA THR A 126 14.51 13.88 18.22
C THR A 126 14.48 13.01 16.96
N ALA A 127 15.36 12.00 16.87
CA ALA A 127 15.35 11.04 15.77
C ALA A 127 14.05 10.21 15.75
N LEU A 128 13.56 9.75 16.91
CA LEU A 128 12.30 9.01 17.03
C LEU A 128 11.11 9.86 16.55
N ASP A 129 10.98 11.09 17.02
CA ASP A 129 9.89 12.00 16.63
C ASP A 129 9.89 12.23 15.10
N ASN A 130 11.08 12.38 14.51
CA ASN A 130 11.23 12.49 13.05
C ASN A 130 10.79 11.22 12.31
N PHE A 131 11.11 10.03 12.83
CA PHE A 131 10.66 8.77 12.23
C PHE A 131 9.16 8.58 12.35
N GLU A 132 8.54 8.93 13.48
CA GLU A 132 7.09 8.87 13.67
C GLU A 132 6.36 9.79 12.70
N ASN A 133 6.83 11.04 12.55
CA ASN A 133 6.28 11.99 11.57
C ASN A 133 6.36 11.45 10.14
N ARG A 134 7.51 10.88 9.75
CA ARG A 134 7.69 10.26 8.42
C ARG A 134 6.78 9.04 8.23
N LEU A 135 6.57 8.25 9.27
CA LEU A 135 5.69 7.08 9.20
C LEU A 135 4.24 7.50 8.95
N VAL A 136 3.78 8.56 9.61
CA VAL A 136 2.44 9.15 9.37
C VAL A 136 2.32 9.67 7.94
N GLU A 137 3.32 10.42 7.46
CA GLU A 137 3.33 10.95 6.09
C GLU A 137 3.26 9.83 5.05
N VAL A 138 4.14 8.83 5.15
CA VAL A 138 4.18 7.69 4.23
C VAL A 138 2.89 6.88 4.30
N SER A 139 2.30 6.72 5.48
CA SER A 139 1.02 6.01 5.64
C SER A 139 -0.12 6.74 4.92
N SER A 140 -0.15 8.07 4.99
CA SER A 140 -1.12 8.91 4.26
C SER A 140 -0.93 8.81 2.75
N GLN A 141 0.31 8.94 2.26
CA GLN A 141 0.64 8.76 0.84
C GLN A 141 0.25 7.37 0.32
N LEU A 142 0.47 6.33 1.14
CA LEU A 142 0.12 4.95 0.78
C LEU A 142 -1.41 4.75 0.71
N ALA A 143 -2.18 5.40 1.58
CA ALA A 143 -3.64 5.41 1.49
C ALA A 143 -4.13 6.11 0.22
N GLU A 144 -3.57 7.28 -0.12
CA GLU A 144 -3.90 8.00 -1.34
C GLU A 144 -3.56 7.18 -2.60
N LEU A 145 -2.36 6.60 -2.66
CA LEU A 145 -1.96 5.72 -3.77
C LEU A 145 -2.89 4.51 -3.93
N LYS A 146 -3.37 3.92 -2.83
CA LYS A 146 -4.38 2.85 -2.88
C LYS A 146 -5.70 3.34 -3.49
N HIS A 147 -6.17 4.52 -3.14
CA HIS A 147 -7.37 5.13 -3.72
C HIS A 147 -7.19 5.41 -5.22
N VAL A 148 -6.07 6.02 -5.61
CA VAL A 148 -5.74 6.29 -7.02
C VAL A 148 -5.67 5.00 -7.83
N LYS A 149 -4.98 3.97 -7.32
CA LYS A 149 -4.90 2.64 -7.95
C LYS A 149 -6.29 2.03 -8.16
N SER A 150 -7.16 2.09 -7.16
CA SER A 150 -8.54 1.57 -7.26
C SER A 150 -9.36 2.31 -8.32
N SER A 151 -9.25 3.64 -8.37
CA SER A 151 -9.92 4.49 -9.37
C SER A 151 -9.42 4.19 -10.79
N LEU A 152 -8.10 4.11 -10.98
CA LEU A 152 -7.50 3.76 -12.27
C LEU A 152 -7.89 2.36 -12.73
N LYS A 153 -7.96 1.39 -11.81
CA LYS A 153 -8.42 0.03 -12.12
C LYS A 153 -9.87 0.04 -12.65
N LYS A 154 -10.78 0.76 -11.97
CA LYS A 154 -12.17 0.91 -12.45
C LYS A 154 -12.23 1.53 -13.84
N LYS A 155 -11.47 2.60 -14.09
CA LYS A 155 -11.38 3.23 -15.42
C LYS A 155 -10.86 2.25 -16.48
N ALA A 156 -9.85 1.44 -16.16
CA ALA A 156 -9.32 0.44 -17.07
C ALA A 156 -10.34 -0.65 -17.40
N ASP A 157 -11.08 -1.12 -16.39
CA ASP A 157 -12.16 -2.10 -16.56
C ASP A 157 -13.30 -1.53 -17.43
N ASP A 158 -13.70 -0.28 -17.21
CA ASP A 158 -14.70 0.43 -18.01
C ASP A 158 -14.26 0.61 -19.47
N CYS A 159 -13.03 1.07 -19.71
CA CYS A 159 -12.45 1.19 -21.05
C CYS A 159 -12.41 -0.17 -21.75
N THR A 160 -12.06 -1.24 -21.03
CA THR A 160 -12.05 -2.61 -21.56
C THR A 160 -13.45 -3.06 -21.98
N LEU A 161 -14.46 -2.76 -21.17
CA LEU A 161 -15.86 -3.06 -21.50
C LEU A 161 -16.32 -2.28 -22.74
N GLN A 162 -15.99 -0.99 -22.83
CA GLN A 162 -16.31 -0.16 -23.99
C GLN A 162 -15.63 -0.69 -25.26
N ALA A 163 -14.34 -1.05 -25.18
CA ALA A 163 -13.62 -1.64 -26.31
C ALA A 163 -14.28 -2.94 -26.80
N LYS A 164 -14.73 -3.81 -25.88
CA LYS A 164 -15.48 -5.03 -26.24
C LYS A 164 -16.80 -4.71 -26.92
N LYS A 165 -17.57 -3.73 -26.41
CA LYS A 165 -18.83 -3.29 -27.04
C LYS A 165 -18.60 -2.80 -28.47
N ILE A 166 -17.63 -1.91 -28.66
CA ILE A 166 -17.27 -1.37 -29.98
C ILE A 166 -16.84 -2.51 -30.92
N SER A 167 -16.03 -3.46 -30.45
CA SER A 167 -15.59 -4.61 -31.25
C SER A 167 -16.76 -5.50 -31.73
N VAL A 168 -17.74 -5.77 -30.87
CA VAL A 168 -18.97 -6.49 -31.24
C VAL A 168 -19.78 -5.69 -32.27
N THR A 169 -19.93 -4.38 -32.06
CA THR A 169 -20.64 -3.50 -33.01
C THR A 169 -19.96 -3.47 -34.38
N ILE A 170 -18.63 -3.34 -34.42
CA ILE A 170 -17.85 -3.40 -35.67
C ILE A 170 -18.09 -4.74 -36.37
N SER A 171 -18.00 -5.85 -35.64
CA SER A 171 -18.21 -7.19 -36.21
C SER A 171 -19.63 -7.36 -36.79
N ARG A 172 -20.64 -6.80 -36.11
CA ARG A 172 -22.03 -6.79 -36.61
C ARG A 172 -22.15 -5.97 -37.89
N ILE A 173 -21.65 -4.73 -37.89
CA ILE A 173 -21.70 -3.83 -39.05
C ILE A 173 -20.94 -4.43 -40.23
N GLN A 174 -19.80 -5.08 -40.01
CA GLN A 174 -19.05 -5.77 -41.08
C GLN A 174 -19.85 -6.91 -41.70
N LYS A 175 -20.56 -7.72 -40.91
CA LYS A 175 -21.44 -8.77 -41.43
C LYS A 175 -22.62 -8.19 -42.21
N GLU A 176 -23.28 -7.17 -41.66
CA GLU A 176 -24.39 -6.48 -42.33
C GLU A 176 -23.95 -5.86 -43.66
N ARG A 177 -22.79 -5.21 -43.68
CA ARG A 177 -22.17 -4.68 -44.89
C ARG A 177 -21.92 -5.78 -45.91
N ALA A 178 -21.26 -6.88 -45.53
CA ALA A 178 -20.97 -7.98 -46.45
C ALA A 178 -22.24 -8.62 -47.02
N SER A 179 -23.29 -8.76 -46.20
CA SER A 179 -24.60 -9.24 -46.65
C SER A 179 -25.27 -8.27 -47.62
N ALA A 180 -25.22 -6.96 -47.34
CA ALA A 180 -25.76 -5.93 -48.23
C ALA A 180 -25.00 -5.86 -49.56
N GLU A 181 -23.66 -5.90 -49.53
CA GLU A 181 -22.82 -5.96 -50.73
C GLU A 181 -23.14 -7.19 -51.58
N LYS A 182 -23.29 -8.35 -50.95
CA LYS A 182 -23.69 -9.58 -51.65
C LYS A 182 -25.08 -9.44 -52.27
N LEU A 183 -26.05 -8.90 -51.53
CA LEU A 183 -27.41 -8.67 -52.04
C LEU A 183 -27.41 -7.75 -53.26
N VAL A 184 -26.65 -6.64 -53.21
CA VAL A 184 -26.50 -5.71 -54.33
C VAL A 184 -25.85 -6.42 -55.53
N ALA A 185 -24.78 -7.19 -55.32
CA ALA A 185 -24.13 -7.95 -56.38
C ALA A 185 -25.07 -8.98 -57.03
N ASP A 186 -25.85 -9.71 -56.22
CA ASP A 186 -26.84 -10.68 -56.70
C ASP A 186 -27.98 -10.01 -57.48
N LEU A 187 -28.46 -8.84 -57.03
CA LEU A 187 -29.47 -8.05 -57.74
C LEU A 187 -28.96 -7.55 -59.09
N LEU A 188 -27.75 -7.00 -59.15
CA LEU A 188 -27.13 -6.55 -60.41
C LEU A 188 -26.90 -7.72 -61.38
N LYS A 189 -26.47 -8.88 -60.87
CA LYS A 189 -26.26 -10.07 -61.69
C LYS A 189 -27.57 -10.61 -62.28
N ASN A 190 -28.63 -10.69 -61.48
CA ASN A 190 -29.92 -11.23 -61.92
C ASN A 190 -30.69 -10.24 -62.82
N ASN A 191 -30.39 -8.95 -62.71
CA ASN A 191 -31.07 -7.89 -63.46
C ASN A 191 -30.07 -7.12 -64.31
N ILE A 192 -29.55 -7.76 -65.36
CA ILE A 192 -28.51 -7.22 -66.24
C ILE A 192 -28.92 -5.88 -66.87
N TRP A 193 -30.22 -5.69 -67.12
CA TRP A 193 -30.79 -4.45 -67.65
C TRP A 193 -30.54 -3.22 -66.77
N ILE A 194 -30.36 -3.41 -65.45
CA ILE A 194 -30.10 -2.30 -64.52
C ILE A 194 -28.85 -1.54 -64.94
N GLU A 195 -27.77 -2.20 -65.38
CA GLU A 195 -26.53 -1.50 -65.73
C GLU A 195 -26.73 -0.52 -66.89
N SER A 196 -27.51 -0.91 -67.91
CA SER A 196 -27.81 -0.08 -69.08
C SER A 196 -28.71 1.12 -68.74
N GLU A 197 -29.66 0.92 -67.82
CA GLU A 197 -30.72 1.89 -67.55
C GLU A 197 -30.52 2.68 -66.26
N ARG A 198 -29.48 2.36 -65.48
CA ARG A 198 -29.15 2.99 -64.20
C ARG A 198 -29.06 4.51 -64.28
N SER A 199 -28.59 5.05 -65.40
CA SER A 199 -28.45 6.50 -65.61
C SER A 199 -29.81 7.22 -65.74
N ALA A 200 -30.88 6.50 -66.07
CA ALA A 200 -32.23 7.02 -66.16
C ALA A 200 -33.02 6.89 -64.85
N PHE A 201 -32.49 6.20 -63.83
CA PHE A 201 -33.18 5.98 -62.55
C PHE A 201 -33.32 7.28 -61.76
N GLY A 202 -34.54 7.59 -61.30
CA GLY A 202 -34.84 8.79 -60.50
C GLY A 202 -34.85 10.09 -61.29
N VAL A 203 -34.83 10.04 -62.63
CA VAL A 203 -34.96 11.23 -63.48
C VAL A 203 -36.43 11.66 -63.51
N GLU A 204 -36.69 12.90 -63.08
CA GLU A 204 -38.03 13.48 -63.00
C GLU A 204 -38.72 13.49 -64.37
N GLY A 205 -39.93 12.95 -64.45
CA GLY A 205 -40.70 12.78 -65.69
C GLY A 205 -40.23 11.67 -66.63
N GLY A 206 -39.23 10.86 -66.24
CA GLY A 206 -38.81 9.67 -66.97
C GLY A 206 -39.53 8.38 -66.52
N ASP A 207 -39.29 7.27 -67.22
CA ASP A 207 -39.91 5.96 -66.92
C ASP A 207 -39.56 5.41 -65.51
N TYR A 208 -38.48 5.92 -64.91
CA TYR A 208 -38.00 5.56 -63.57
C TYR A 208 -38.10 6.72 -62.58
N ASP A 209 -39.10 7.58 -62.72
CA ASP A 209 -39.40 8.63 -61.75
C ASP A 209 -40.03 8.04 -60.47
N PHE A 210 -39.18 7.79 -59.48
CA PHE A 210 -39.59 7.24 -58.18
C PHE A 210 -40.34 8.24 -57.29
N THR A 211 -40.42 9.52 -57.67
CA THR A 211 -41.17 10.54 -56.93
C THR A 211 -42.61 10.63 -57.41
N ALA A 212 -42.84 10.54 -58.72
CA ALA A 212 -44.17 10.49 -59.31
C ALA A 212 -44.84 9.10 -59.16
N THR A 213 -44.03 8.03 -59.16
CA THR A 213 -44.50 6.66 -59.02
C THR A 213 -43.80 6.00 -57.83
N ASP A 214 -44.49 5.89 -56.68
CA ASP A 214 -43.93 5.27 -55.48
C ASP A 214 -43.61 3.77 -55.73
N PRO A 215 -42.32 3.36 -55.69
CA PRO A 215 -41.95 1.96 -55.90
C PRO A 215 -42.58 1.00 -54.88
N SER A 216 -42.89 1.46 -53.67
CA SER A 216 -43.51 0.65 -52.61
C SER A 216 -44.96 0.32 -52.93
N GLU A 217 -45.72 1.32 -53.38
CA GLU A 217 -47.11 1.13 -53.80
C GLU A 217 -47.20 0.27 -55.06
N MET A 218 -46.38 0.56 -56.07
CA MET A 218 -46.36 -0.24 -57.31
C MET A 218 -45.94 -1.68 -57.07
N SER A 219 -45.00 -1.94 -56.14
CA SER A 219 -44.62 -3.30 -55.76
C SER A 219 -45.79 -4.07 -55.14
N LYS A 220 -46.61 -3.42 -54.30
CA LYS A 220 -47.82 -4.02 -53.73
C LYS A 220 -48.87 -4.31 -54.81
N GLN A 221 -49.10 -3.36 -55.72
CA GLN A 221 -50.02 -3.54 -56.84
C GLN A 221 -49.57 -4.68 -57.76
N LEU A 222 -48.27 -4.74 -58.09
CA LEU A 222 -47.69 -5.84 -58.86
C LEU A 222 -47.87 -7.19 -58.17
N GLN A 223 -47.69 -7.25 -56.85
CA GLN A 223 -47.91 -8.47 -56.08
C GLN A 223 -49.39 -8.90 -56.12
N SER A 224 -50.33 -7.97 -55.98
CA SER A 224 -51.77 -8.24 -56.12
C SER A 224 -52.09 -8.79 -57.51
N LEU A 225 -51.65 -8.10 -58.56
CA LEU A 225 -51.88 -8.49 -59.95
C LEU A 225 -51.25 -9.84 -60.29
N ARG A 226 -50.04 -10.13 -59.79
CA ARG A 226 -49.43 -11.47 -59.93
C ARG A 226 -50.23 -12.55 -59.23
N SER A 227 -50.74 -12.27 -58.02
CA SER A 227 -51.59 -13.21 -57.29
C SER A 227 -52.90 -13.47 -58.04
N GLU A 228 -53.53 -12.42 -58.58
CA GLU A 228 -54.71 -12.52 -59.43
C GLU A 228 -54.44 -13.29 -60.72
N GLN A 229 -53.31 -13.01 -61.40
CA GLN A 229 -52.88 -13.73 -62.59
C GLN A 229 -52.67 -15.22 -62.29
N GLU A 230 -52.04 -15.57 -61.17
CA GLU A 230 -51.86 -16.97 -60.78
C GLU A 230 -53.20 -17.65 -60.46
N ALA A 231 -54.10 -16.95 -59.78
CA ALA A 231 -55.44 -17.45 -59.51
C ALA A 231 -56.25 -17.67 -60.79
N LEU A 232 -56.17 -16.76 -61.76
CA LEU A 232 -56.78 -16.90 -63.10
C LEU A 232 -56.13 -18.01 -63.92
N SER A 233 -54.80 -18.14 -63.86
CA SER A 233 -54.05 -19.22 -64.51
C SER A 233 -54.49 -20.60 -64.02
N LYS A 234 -54.84 -20.73 -62.74
CA LYS A 234 -55.43 -21.96 -62.16
C LYS A 234 -56.86 -22.23 -62.65
N LYS A 235 -57.63 -21.20 -63.01
CA LYS A 235 -58.99 -21.32 -63.56
C LYS A 235 -59.02 -21.63 -65.05
N ILE A 236 -57.93 -21.39 -65.78
CA ILE A 236 -57.82 -21.74 -67.20
C ILE A 236 -57.59 -23.25 -67.35
N ASN A 237 -58.51 -23.93 -68.03
CA ASN A 237 -58.30 -25.32 -68.44
C ASN A 237 -57.32 -25.37 -69.62
N LYS A 238 -56.02 -25.53 -69.33
CA LYS A 238 -54.95 -25.57 -70.34
C LYS A 238 -55.12 -26.67 -71.39
N LYS A 239 -55.97 -27.68 -71.13
CA LYS A 239 -56.34 -28.73 -72.09
C LYS A 239 -57.22 -28.19 -73.22
N VAL A 240 -57.97 -27.11 -72.99
CA VAL A 240 -58.84 -26.46 -73.99
C VAL A 240 -58.02 -25.84 -75.12
N MET A 241 -56.83 -25.29 -74.87
CA MET A 241 -55.96 -24.78 -75.95
C MET A 241 -55.56 -25.89 -76.93
N GLY A 242 -55.13 -27.05 -76.42
CA GLY A 242 -54.82 -28.20 -77.28
C GLY A 242 -56.07 -28.83 -77.94
N MET A 243 -57.26 -28.70 -77.32
CA MET A 243 -58.52 -29.12 -77.95
C MET A 243 -58.93 -28.21 -79.10
N ILE A 244 -58.66 -26.91 -79.02
CA ILE A 244 -58.92 -25.96 -80.10
C ILE A 244 -58.03 -26.29 -81.30
N GLU A 245 -56.71 -26.47 -81.12
CA GLU A 245 -55.81 -26.87 -82.21
C GLU A 245 -56.26 -28.18 -82.87
N LYS A 246 -56.68 -29.17 -82.07
CA LYS A 246 -57.18 -30.44 -82.60
C LYS A 246 -58.49 -30.26 -83.38
N ALA A 247 -59.43 -29.46 -82.87
CA ALA A 247 -60.70 -29.18 -83.54
C ALA A 247 -60.49 -28.41 -84.85
N GLU A 248 -59.58 -27.44 -84.89
CA GLU A 248 -59.18 -26.75 -86.11
C GLU A 248 -58.54 -27.71 -87.13
N GLY A 249 -57.67 -28.61 -86.67
CA GLY A 249 -57.08 -29.66 -87.51
C GLY A 249 -58.13 -30.61 -88.11
N GLU A 250 -59.07 -31.09 -87.29
CA GLU A 250 -60.18 -31.95 -87.73
C GLU A 250 -61.10 -31.21 -88.73
N TYR A 251 -61.40 -29.93 -88.49
CA TYR A 251 -62.18 -29.09 -89.41
C TYR A 251 -61.50 -28.94 -90.78
N THR A 252 -60.19 -28.69 -90.77
CA THR A 252 -59.39 -28.51 -92.00
C THR A 252 -59.33 -29.80 -92.81
N GLU A 253 -59.15 -30.95 -92.14
CA GLU A 253 -59.20 -32.27 -92.79
C GLU A 253 -60.60 -32.59 -93.34
N LEU A 254 -61.66 -32.19 -92.64
CA LEU A 254 -63.04 -32.32 -93.15
C LEU A 254 -63.24 -31.54 -94.45
N LEU A 255 -62.75 -30.30 -94.52
CA LEU A 255 -62.80 -29.49 -95.73
C LEU A 255 -62.03 -30.13 -96.89
N ARG A 256 -60.86 -30.73 -96.61
CA ARG A 256 -60.08 -31.46 -97.61
C ARG A 256 -60.84 -32.67 -98.14
N LYS A 257 -61.42 -33.50 -97.25
CA LYS A 257 -62.24 -34.66 -97.64
C LYS A 257 -63.45 -34.25 -98.48
N ARG A 258 -64.15 -33.18 -98.10
CA ARG A 258 -65.28 -32.64 -98.89
C ARG A 258 -64.85 -32.29 -100.32
N LYS A 259 -63.71 -31.63 -100.48
CA LYS A 259 -63.16 -31.23 -101.79
C LYS A 259 -62.82 -32.44 -102.66
N VAL A 260 -62.26 -33.51 -102.08
CA VAL A 260 -61.99 -34.78 -102.80
C VAL A 260 -63.30 -35.41 -103.28
N VAL A 261 -64.29 -35.54 -102.41
CA VAL A 261 -65.60 -36.13 -102.77
C VAL A 261 -66.30 -35.34 -103.87
N GLU A 262 -66.25 -34.00 -103.83
CA GLU A 262 -66.80 -33.15 -104.89
C GLU A 262 -66.09 -33.35 -106.24
N ASN A 263 -64.76 -33.49 -106.23
CA ASN A 263 -63.98 -33.75 -107.44
C ASN A 263 -64.24 -35.15 -108.01
N ASP A 264 -64.31 -36.18 -107.16
CA ASP A 264 -64.64 -37.54 -107.59
C ASP A 264 -66.05 -37.61 -108.17
N LYS A 265 -67.02 -36.91 -107.56
CA LYS A 265 -68.38 -36.78 -108.12
C LYS A 265 -68.36 -36.14 -109.52
N LYS A 266 -67.58 -35.09 -109.72
CA LYS A 266 -67.41 -34.47 -111.06
C LYS A 266 -66.76 -35.44 -112.05
N LYS A 267 -65.73 -36.18 -111.62
CA LYS A 267 -65.01 -37.14 -112.45
C LYS A 267 -65.88 -38.32 -112.87
N ILE A 268 -66.66 -38.88 -111.95
CA ILE A 268 -67.64 -39.94 -112.24
C ILE A 268 -68.67 -39.44 -113.27
N LYS A 269 -69.21 -38.23 -113.11
CA LYS A 269 -70.12 -37.64 -114.10
C LYS A 269 -69.49 -37.52 -115.49
N SER A 270 -68.26 -37.01 -115.57
CA SER A 270 -67.51 -36.88 -116.83
C SER A 270 -67.26 -38.26 -117.48
N VAL A 271 -66.90 -39.27 -116.70
CA VAL A 271 -66.67 -40.63 -117.21
C VAL A 271 -67.98 -41.26 -117.71
N ILE A 272 -69.11 -41.02 -117.04
CA ILE A 272 -70.43 -41.47 -117.52
C ILE A 272 -70.75 -40.83 -118.87
N GLU A 273 -70.55 -39.51 -119.01
CA GLU A 273 -70.73 -38.81 -120.29
C GLU A 273 -69.82 -39.36 -121.40
N GLU A 274 -68.53 -39.60 -121.10
CA GLU A 274 -67.60 -40.22 -122.06
C GLU A 274 -68.02 -41.64 -122.47
N LEU A 275 -68.48 -42.46 -121.51
CA LEU A 275 -68.96 -43.81 -121.77
C LEU A 275 -70.22 -43.81 -122.63
N ASP A 276 -71.14 -42.87 -122.41
CA ASP A 276 -72.34 -42.72 -123.25
C ASP A 276 -72.00 -42.31 -124.69
N VAL A 277 -71.02 -41.42 -124.88
CA VAL A 277 -70.49 -41.06 -126.22
C VAL A 277 -69.84 -42.27 -126.88
N LYS A 278 -68.97 -43.00 -126.17
CA LYS A 278 -68.34 -44.23 -126.69
C LYS A 278 -69.38 -45.28 -127.07
N LYS A 279 -70.37 -45.52 -126.20
CA LYS A 279 -71.47 -46.45 -126.45
C LYS A 279 -72.21 -46.09 -127.73
N LYS A 280 -72.58 -44.81 -127.92
CA LYS A 280 -73.22 -44.33 -129.16
C LYS A 280 -72.34 -44.55 -130.39
N SER A 281 -71.05 -44.17 -130.32
CA SER A 281 -70.12 -44.33 -131.44
C SER A 281 -69.91 -45.81 -131.83
N GLU A 282 -69.86 -46.70 -130.85
CA GLU A 282 -69.61 -48.11 -131.06
C GLU A 282 -70.85 -48.84 -131.55
N LEU A 283 -72.04 -48.44 -131.08
CA LEU A 283 -73.32 -48.84 -131.66
C LEU A 283 -73.40 -48.41 -133.13
N GLU A 284 -73.02 -47.17 -133.46
CA GLU A 284 -73.03 -46.69 -134.84
C GLU A 284 -72.01 -47.43 -135.72
N ARG A 285 -70.81 -47.71 -135.20
CA ARG A 285 -69.79 -48.50 -135.88
C ARG A 285 -70.26 -49.94 -136.14
N THR A 286 -70.86 -50.57 -135.14
CA THR A 286 -71.41 -51.93 -135.24
C THR A 286 -72.58 -51.95 -136.22
N TRP A 287 -73.48 -50.97 -136.16
CA TRP A 287 -74.59 -50.83 -137.09
C TRP A 287 -74.11 -50.66 -138.54
N LYS A 288 -73.14 -49.78 -138.81
CA LYS A 288 -72.52 -49.63 -140.14
C LYS A 288 -71.89 -50.94 -140.63
N LYS A 289 -71.20 -51.67 -139.75
CA LYS A 289 -70.55 -52.95 -140.09
C LYS A 289 -71.57 -54.04 -140.40
N VAL A 290 -72.58 -54.20 -139.55
CA VAL A 290 -73.69 -55.13 -139.77
C VAL A 290 -74.41 -54.80 -141.07
N ASN A 291 -74.70 -53.52 -141.35
CA ASN A 291 -75.38 -53.13 -142.58
C ASN A 291 -74.52 -53.41 -143.82
N LYS A 292 -73.20 -53.21 -143.74
CA LYS A 292 -72.25 -53.57 -144.81
C LYS A 292 -72.17 -55.09 -145.01
N ASP A 293 -72.07 -55.86 -143.93
CA ASP A 293 -71.97 -57.31 -143.98
C ASP A 293 -73.28 -57.95 -144.47
N PHE A 294 -74.44 -57.45 -144.02
CA PHE A 294 -75.75 -57.83 -144.58
C PHE A 294 -75.86 -57.44 -146.06
N GLY A 295 -75.44 -56.24 -146.46
CA GLY A 295 -75.40 -55.84 -147.87
C GLY A 295 -74.53 -56.78 -148.71
N SER A 296 -73.36 -57.18 -148.18
CA SER A 296 -72.46 -58.13 -148.84
C SER A 296 -73.03 -59.56 -148.91
N ILE A 297 -73.81 -59.98 -147.91
CA ILE A 297 -74.52 -61.27 -147.92
C ILE A 297 -75.66 -61.23 -148.95
N PHE A 298 -76.45 -60.17 -148.98
CA PHE A 298 -77.54 -60.00 -149.96
C PHE A 298 -77.03 -59.92 -151.40
N SER A 299 -75.92 -59.22 -151.66
CA SER A 299 -75.29 -59.17 -152.98
C SER A 299 -74.71 -60.52 -153.44
N THR A 300 -74.39 -61.42 -152.49
CA THR A 300 -73.88 -62.76 -152.79
C THR A 300 -75.01 -63.76 -153.08
N ILE A 301 -76.19 -63.58 -152.47
CA ILE A 301 -77.35 -64.47 -152.64
C ILE A 301 -78.24 -64.04 -153.84
N LEU A 302 -78.21 -62.76 -154.23
CA LEU A 302 -78.98 -62.21 -155.36
C LEU A 302 -78.08 -61.39 -156.32
N PRO A 303 -77.53 -61.96 -157.39
CA PRO A 303 -76.77 -61.21 -158.39
C PRO A 303 -77.72 -60.30 -159.17
N GLY A 304 -77.72 -58.99 -158.87
CA GLY A 304 -78.51 -57.99 -159.59
C GLY A 304 -79.35 -57.02 -158.74
N ALA A 305 -79.25 -57.07 -157.40
CA ALA A 305 -79.85 -56.07 -156.52
C ALA A 305 -78.75 -55.31 -155.77
N SER A 306 -78.54 -54.05 -156.15
CA SER A 306 -77.82 -53.04 -155.36
C SER A 306 -78.74 -52.43 -154.30
#